data_AF-A0A0B2P969-F1
#
_entry.id   AF-A0A0B2P969-F1
#
_cell.length_a   1.000
_cell.length_b   1.000
_cell.length_c   1.000
_cell.angle_alpha   90.00
_cell.angle_beta   90.00
_cell.angle_gamma   90.00
#
_symmetry.space_group_name_H-M   'P 1'
#
loop_
_entity.id
_entity.type
_entity.pdbx_description
1 polymer ?
#
loop_
_entity_poly.entity_id
_entity_poly.type
_entity_poly.pdbx_seq_one_letter_code
_entity_poly.pdbx_strand_id
1 'polypeptide(L)'
;MMSVFSGFSLLFLLPLCFASLAVGATLPEDEVQALRDIAHTIGKKNWNYSVDPCDGKSNWNSSQKNVVTCNCSFVNHTCHVVSMEEKY
;
A
#
# COMPACT_ATOMS: atom_id res chain seq x y z
N MET A 1 37.77 42.61 -21.60
CA MET A 1 37.36 41.35 -22.26
C MET A 1 37.96 40.19 -21.47
N MET A 2 37.18 39.59 -20.55
CA MET A 2 37.29 38.21 -20.06
C MET A 2 36.24 38.06 -18.96
N SER A 3 34.98 37.93 -19.41
CA SER A 3 33.83 37.67 -18.56
C SER A 3 33.84 36.18 -18.25
N VAL A 4 34.37 35.79 -17.10
CA VAL A 4 34.14 34.45 -16.55
C VAL A 4 32.80 34.50 -15.83
N PHE A 5 31.76 33.99 -16.49
CA PHE A 5 30.43 33.79 -15.93
C PHE A 5 30.52 32.74 -14.82
N SER A 6 30.99 33.19 -13.66
CA SER A 6 31.21 32.38 -12.46
C SER A 6 29.87 32.09 -11.81
N GLY A 7 29.46 30.83 -11.85
CA GLY A 7 28.69 30.23 -10.76
C GLY A 7 27.17 30.17 -10.87
N PHE A 8 26.53 30.61 -11.96
CA PHE A 8 25.07 30.46 -12.10
C PHE A 8 24.63 29.37 -13.11
N SER A 9 25.58 28.67 -13.73
CA SER A 9 25.32 27.65 -14.76
C SER A 9 25.30 26.21 -14.21
N LEU A 10 24.86 26.01 -12.97
CA LEU A 10 24.64 24.66 -12.42
C LEU A 10 23.48 24.58 -11.42
N LEU A 11 22.48 25.45 -11.56
CA LEU A 11 21.24 25.43 -10.76
C LEU A 11 20.11 24.64 -11.43
N PHE A 12 20.42 23.89 -12.48
CA PHE A 12 19.53 22.85 -13.01
C PHE A 12 20.13 21.49 -12.64
N LEU A 13 19.28 20.58 -12.14
CA LEU A 13 19.55 19.20 -11.69
C LEU A 13 19.73 19.06 -10.18
N LEU A 14 18.62 19.04 -9.45
CA LEU A 14 18.11 17.81 -8.81
C LEU A 14 16.82 18.18 -8.07
N PRO A 15 15.62 17.95 -8.63
CA PRO A 15 14.50 17.69 -7.76
C PRO A 15 14.87 16.37 -7.06
N LEU A 16 15.25 16.44 -5.78
CA LEU A 16 15.25 15.27 -4.91
C LEU A 16 13.81 14.76 -4.93
N CYS A 17 13.54 13.82 -5.83
CA CYS A 17 12.36 12.98 -5.75
C CYS A 17 12.47 12.26 -4.42
N PHE A 18 11.87 12.84 -3.39
CA PHE A 18 11.42 12.09 -2.23
C PHE A 18 10.33 11.16 -2.75
N ALA A 19 10.74 10.07 -3.37
CA ALA A 19 9.87 8.92 -3.52
C ALA A 19 9.60 8.48 -2.08
N SER A 20 8.45 8.86 -1.55
CA SER A 20 7.90 8.23 -0.36
C SER A 20 7.70 6.76 -0.72
N LEU A 21 8.69 5.92 -0.46
CA LEU A 21 8.45 4.49 -0.41
C LEU A 21 7.57 4.28 0.83
N ALA A 22 6.26 4.35 0.62
CA ALA A 22 5.33 3.72 1.54
C ALA A 22 5.64 2.23 1.49
N VAL A 23 6.47 1.79 2.43
CA VAL A 23 6.57 0.37 2.77
C VAL A 23 5.20 0.03 3.33
N GLY A 24 4.39 -0.67 2.53
CA GLY A 24 3.15 -1.26 3.01
C GLY A 24 3.50 -2.14 4.20
N ALA A 25 2.93 -1.83 5.35
CA ALA A 25 3.21 -2.61 6.53
C ALA A 25 2.52 -3.95 6.38
N THR A 26 3.32 -5.01 6.45
CA THR A 26 2.82 -6.38 6.38
C THR A 26 1.81 -6.62 7.49
N LEU A 27 0.61 -7.04 7.10
CA LEU A 27 -0.45 -7.44 8.01
C LEU A 27 0.05 -8.51 9.01
N PRO A 28 -0.35 -8.47 10.30
CA PRO A 28 -0.06 -9.56 11.22
C PRO A 28 -0.61 -10.90 10.72
N GLU A 29 0.13 -12.00 10.96
CA GLU A 29 -0.24 -13.34 10.46
C GLU A 29 -1.62 -13.79 10.96
N ASP A 30 -1.97 -13.40 12.18
CA ASP A 30 -3.25 -13.65 12.83
C ASP A 30 -4.41 -12.98 12.08
N GLU A 31 -4.22 -11.78 11.53
CA GLU A 31 -5.21 -11.15 10.66
C GLU A 31 -5.31 -11.86 9.31
N VAL A 32 -4.17 -12.28 8.73
CA VAL A 32 -4.16 -13.07 7.48
C VAL A 32 -4.93 -14.38 7.66
N GLN A 33 -4.78 -15.04 8.82
CA GLN A 33 -5.53 -16.25 9.13
C GLN A 33 -7.02 -15.98 9.30
N ALA A 34 -7.40 -14.91 10.01
CA ALA A 34 -8.80 -14.52 10.13
C ALA A 34 -9.44 -14.26 8.75
N LEU A 35 -8.72 -13.60 7.83
CA LEU A 35 -9.16 -13.40 6.45
C LEU A 35 -9.35 -14.73 5.69
N ARG A 36 -8.47 -15.72 5.89
CA ARG A 36 -8.65 -17.07 5.31
C ARG A 36 -9.93 -17.73 5.80
N ASP A 37 -10.22 -17.63 7.10
CA ASP A 37 -11.41 -18.25 7.71
C ASP A 37 -12.70 -17.56 7.23
N ILE A 38 -12.69 -16.23 7.11
CA ILE A 38 -13.79 -15.45 6.53
C ILE A 38 -14.00 -15.85 5.07
N ALA A 39 -12.95 -15.91 4.27
CA ALA A 39 -13.01 -16.30 2.87
C ALA A 39 -13.61 -17.70 2.69
N HIS A 40 -13.19 -18.65 3.53
CA HIS A 40 -13.76 -19.99 3.54
C HIS A 40 -15.26 -19.95 3.85
N THR A 41 -15.66 -19.15 4.84
CA THR A 41 -17.06 -19.00 5.27
C THR A 41 -17.95 -18.38 4.17
N ILE A 42 -17.46 -17.35 3.48
CA ILE A 42 -18.23 -16.66 2.42
C ILE A 42 -18.00 -17.26 1.01
N GLY A 43 -17.23 -18.35 0.91
CA GLY A 43 -16.94 -19.02 -0.36
C GLY A 43 -16.00 -18.24 -1.30
N LYS A 44 -15.21 -17.30 -0.79
CA LYS A 44 -14.26 -16.51 -1.58
C LYS A 44 -13.00 -17.32 -1.89
N LYS A 45 -12.78 -17.60 -3.18
CA LYS A 45 -11.62 -18.37 -3.65
C LYS A 45 -10.58 -17.56 -4.41
N ASN A 46 -10.91 -16.32 -4.74
CA ASN A 46 -10.13 -15.44 -5.59
C ASN A 46 -9.31 -14.42 -4.80
N TRP A 47 -8.99 -14.66 -3.53
CA TRP A 47 -8.06 -13.84 -2.74
C TRP A 47 -6.64 -14.41 -2.81
N ASN A 48 -5.66 -13.53 -2.97
CA ASN A 48 -4.24 -13.90 -3.05
C ASN A 48 -3.54 -13.51 -1.74
N TYR A 49 -3.43 -14.48 -0.83
CA TYR A 49 -2.78 -14.29 0.46
C TYR A 49 -1.25 -14.17 0.39
N SER A 50 -0.64 -14.33 -0.80
CA SER A 50 0.78 -14.05 -1.01
C SER A 50 1.07 -12.55 -1.21
N VAL A 51 0.02 -11.73 -1.28
CA VAL A 51 0.11 -10.27 -1.45
C VAL A 51 -0.58 -9.62 -0.27
N ASP A 52 0.02 -8.54 0.23
CA ASP A 52 -0.54 -7.74 1.31
C ASP A 52 -1.91 -7.14 0.88
N PRO A 53 -3.00 -7.40 1.63
CA PRO A 53 -4.31 -6.83 1.33
C PRO A 53 -4.37 -5.30 1.49
N CYS A 54 -3.51 -4.71 2.33
CA CYS A 54 -3.44 -3.27 2.56
C CYS A 54 -2.60 -2.50 1.55
N ASP A 55 -1.87 -3.21 0.69
CA ASP A 55 -1.11 -2.60 -0.40
C ASP A 55 -2.02 -1.96 -1.48
N GLY A 56 -3.34 -2.20 -1.41
CA GLY A 56 -4.33 -1.71 -2.36
C GLY A 56 -4.18 -2.30 -3.77
N LYS A 57 -3.23 -3.21 -3.95
CA LYS A 57 -2.94 -3.92 -5.18
C LYS A 57 -3.71 -5.24 -5.22
N SER A 58 -3.78 -5.83 -6.41
CA SER A 58 -4.33 -7.17 -6.65
C SER A 58 -5.85 -7.30 -6.42
N ASN A 59 -6.29 -8.55 -6.40
CA ASN A 59 -7.66 -9.02 -6.30
C ASN A 59 -8.34 -8.75 -4.93
N TRP A 60 -7.61 -8.19 -3.96
CA TRP A 60 -8.13 -7.65 -2.70
C TRP A 60 -8.95 -6.37 -2.88
N ASN A 61 -8.61 -5.54 -3.87
CA ASN A 61 -9.29 -4.28 -4.19
C ASN A 61 -9.79 -4.26 -5.64
N SER A 62 -10.21 -5.41 -6.16
CA SER A 62 -10.84 -5.48 -7.48
C SER A 62 -12.12 -4.64 -7.41
N SER A 63 -12.15 -3.56 -8.20
CA SER A 63 -12.94 -2.30 -8.07
C SER A 63 -14.45 -2.40 -7.82
N GLN A 64 -15.03 -3.58 -7.63
CA GLN A 64 -16.47 -3.76 -7.53
C GLN A 64 -16.95 -4.81 -6.52
N LYS A 65 -16.09 -5.61 -5.85
CA LYS A 65 -16.58 -6.75 -5.02
C LYS A 65 -15.81 -7.07 -3.73
N ASN A 66 -14.75 -6.31 -3.42
CA ASN A 66 -13.97 -6.44 -2.19
C ASN A 66 -13.37 -5.08 -1.87
N VAL A 67 -13.87 -4.41 -0.84
CA VAL A 67 -13.15 -3.27 -0.27
C VAL A 67 -12.64 -3.71 1.09
N VAL A 68 -11.39 -4.17 1.12
CA VAL A 68 -10.65 -4.27 2.38
C VAL A 68 -10.14 -2.87 2.70
N THR A 69 -10.58 -2.34 3.83
CA THR A 69 -10.10 -1.05 4.34
C THR A 69 -9.09 -1.32 5.43
N CYS A 70 -7.92 -0.71 5.27
CA CYS A 70 -6.85 -0.79 6.25
C CYS A 70 -6.62 0.55 6.93
N ASN A 71 -6.23 0.49 8.20
CA ASN A 71 -5.69 1.62 8.91
C ASN A 71 -4.24 1.32 9.28
N CYS A 72 -3.33 2.13 8.75
CA CYS A 72 -1.88 2.03 8.95
C CYS A 72 -1.33 3.09 9.92
N SER A 73 -2.21 3.79 10.63
CA SER A 73 -1.84 4.85 11.59
C SER A 73 -1.55 4.30 12.98
N PHE A 74 -1.42 2.97 13.12
CA PHE A 74 -1.09 2.34 14.40
C PHE A 74 0.39 2.50 14.73
N VAL A 75 0.71 2.27 16.00
CA VAL A 75 2.06 2.33 16.54
C VAL A 75 2.99 1.44 15.72
N ASN A 76 4.24 1.86 15.53
CA ASN A 76 5.27 1.16 14.75
C ASN A 76 4.98 1.01 13.25
N HIS A 77 4.12 1.86 12.68
CA HIS A 77 3.69 1.77 11.27
C HIS A 77 2.99 0.44 10.95
N THR A 78 2.32 -0.18 11.91
CA THR A 78 1.60 -1.44 11.66
C THR A 78 0.28 -1.14 10.92
N CYS A 79 -0.06 -1.93 9.92
CA CYS A 79 -1.36 -1.86 9.23
C CYS A 79 -2.29 -2.94 9.78
N HIS A 80 -3.53 -2.56 10.02
CA HIS A 80 -4.59 -3.46 10.46
C HIS A 80 -5.78 -3.35 9.54
N VAL A 81 -6.43 -4.47 9.22
CA VAL A 81 -7.71 -4.46 8.52
C VAL A 81 -8.80 -3.97 9.48
N VAL A 82 -9.48 -2.88 9.12
CA VAL A 82 -10.52 -2.27 9.97
C VAL A 82 -11.92 -2.49 9.43
N SER A 83 -12.08 -2.71 8.12
CA SER A 83 -13.36 -3.12 7.56
C SER A 83 -13.17 -3.94 6.29
N MET A 84 -14.19 -4.73 6.01
CA MET A 84 -14.31 -5.50 4.77
C MET A 84 -15.74 -5.33 4.25
N GLU A 85 -15.87 -4.91 3.00
CA GLU A 85 -17.16 -4.75 2.35
C GLU A 85 -17.26 -5.66 1.13
N GLU A 86 -18.36 -6.41 1.08
CA GLU A 86 -18.77 -7.18 -0.08
C GLU A 86 -19.90 -6.42 -0.78
N LYS A 87 -19.59 -5.85 -1.95
CA LYS A 87 -20.60 -5.24 -2.81
C LYS A 87 -21.28 -6.33 -3.63
N TYR A 88 -22.57 -6.53 -3.37
CA TYR A 88 -23.47 -7.43 -4.10
C TYR A 88 -24.03 -6.75 -5.36
#